data_AF-A0A956P3Y6-F1
#
_entry.id   AF-A0A956P3Y6-F1
#
_cell.length_a   1.000
_cell.length_b   1.000
_cell.length_c   1.000
_cell.angle_alpha   90.00
_cell.angle_beta   90.00
_cell.angle_gamma   90.00
#
_symmetry.space_group_name_H-M   'P 1'
#
loop_
_entity.id
_entity.type
_entity.pdbx_description
1 polymer ?
#
loop_
_entity_poly.entity_id
_entity_poly.type
_entity_poly.pdbx_seq_one_letter_code
_entity_poly.pdbx_strand_id
1 'polypeptide(L)'
;MRGDQVAARKAADKDRTLLLGTVLAALKNRELEGAAPLTDAEVVDVLRKQIKQRRDSVEQYTAAGRDDLAGREQAELEALAAYLPPEA
;
A
#
# COMPACT_ATOMS: atom_id res chain seq x y z
N MET A 1 -8.30 -7.26 1.26
CA MET A 1 -6.90 -7.16 1.75
C MET A 1 -6.37 -8.40 2.46
N ARG A 2 -6.81 -8.79 3.68
CA ARG A 2 -6.24 -9.99 4.36
C ARG A 2 -6.40 -11.27 3.54
N GLY A 3 -7.58 -11.48 2.93
CA GLY A 3 -7.81 -12.58 1.99
C GLY A 3 -6.86 -12.54 0.78
N ASP A 4 -6.65 -11.36 0.20
CA ASP A 4 -5.75 -11.17 -0.94
C ASP A 4 -4.29 -11.43 -0.58
N GLN A 5 -3.85 -11.12 0.65
CA GLN A 5 -2.50 -11.44 1.10
C GLN A 5 -2.31 -12.96 1.23
N VAL A 6 -3.33 -13.68 1.71
CA VAL A 6 -3.30 -15.13 1.77
C VAL A 6 -3.29 -15.73 0.35
N ALA A 7 -4.08 -15.17 -0.57
CA ALA A 7 -4.08 -15.57 -1.97
C ALA A 7 -2.72 -15.33 -2.63
N ALA A 8 -2.10 -14.16 -2.41
CA ALA A 8 -0.77 -13.82 -2.90
C ALA A 8 0.30 -14.79 -2.39
N ARG A 9 0.26 -15.14 -1.09
CA ARG A 9 1.17 -16.15 -0.51
C ARG A 9 1.00 -17.51 -1.16
N LYS A 10 -0.24 -17.95 -1.41
CA LYS A 10 -0.52 -19.22 -2.09
C LYS A 10 -0.05 -19.22 -3.55
N ALA A 11 -0.15 -18.08 -4.22
CA ALA A 11 0.32 -17.89 -5.59
C ALA A 11 1.83 -17.66 -5.70
N ALA A 12 2.58 -17.65 -4.58
CA ALA A 12 3.99 -17.28 -4.51
C ALA A 12 4.30 -15.88 -5.10
N ASP A 13 3.31 -14.98 -5.10
CA ASP A 13 3.44 -13.59 -5.50
C ASP A 13 4.09 -12.80 -4.36
N LYS A 14 5.42 -12.68 -4.43
CA LYS A 14 6.24 -12.07 -3.38
C LYS A 14 5.98 -10.57 -3.26
N ASP A 15 5.86 -9.88 -4.38
CA ASP A 15 5.68 -8.43 -4.42
C ASP A 15 4.33 -8.06 -3.81
N ARG A 16 3.25 -8.73 -4.23
CA ARG A 16 1.91 -8.50 -3.65
C ARG A 16 1.82 -8.92 -2.19
N THR A 17 2.52 -9.98 -1.80
CA THR A 17 2.59 -10.41 -0.39
C THR A 17 3.24 -9.34 0.49
N LEU A 18 4.34 -8.74 0.01
CA LEU A 18 5.09 -7.70 0.71
C LEU A 18 4.28 -6.41 0.80
N LEU A 19 3.72 -5.95 -0.33
CA LEU A 19 2.85 -4.77 -0.41
C LEU A 19 1.69 -4.88 0.57
N LEU A 20 0.89 -5.95 0.48
CA LEU A 20 -0.27 -6.11 1.36
C LEU A 20 0.15 -6.29 2.83
N GLY A 21 1.32 -6.88 3.09
CA GLY A 21 1.86 -7.01 4.44
C GLY A 21 2.23 -5.68 5.08
N THR A 22 2.93 -4.81 4.34
CA THR A 22 3.32 -3.48 4.85
C THR A 22 2.10 -2.60 5.10
N VAL A 23 1.10 -2.63 4.21
CA VAL A 23 -0.15 -1.87 4.39
C VAL A 23 -0.96 -2.39 5.58
N LEU A 24 -1.11 -3.70 5.75
CA LEU A 24 -1.80 -4.28 6.92
C LEU A 24 -1.08 -3.96 8.23
N ALA A 25 0.25 -3.90 8.22
CA ALA A 25 1.03 -3.48 9.38
C ALA A 25 0.80 -1.99 9.70
N ALA A 26 0.75 -1.12 8.68
CA ALA A 26 0.45 0.30 8.86
C ALA A 26 -0.94 0.53 9.46
N LEU A 27 -1.95 -0.21 8.99
CA LEU A 27 -3.30 -0.18 9.56
C LEU A 27 -3.29 -0.63 11.02
N LYS A 28 -2.63 -1.74 11.33
CA LYS A 28 -2.53 -2.23 12.70
C LYS A 28 -1.79 -1.26 13.64
N ASN A 29 -0.75 -0.60 13.15
CA ASN A 29 -0.06 0.44 13.93
C ASN A 29 -1.01 1.59 14.26
N ARG A 30 -1.83 2.03 13.28
CA ARG A 30 -2.81 3.10 13.49
C ARG A 30 -3.93 2.71 14.47
N GLU A 31 -4.37 1.44 14.47
CA GLU A 31 -5.27 0.88 15.50
C GLU A 31 -4.66 0.98 16.90
N LEU A 32 -3.39 0.60 17.03
CA LEU A 32 -2.66 0.64 18.31
C LEU A 32 -2.47 2.08 18.81
N GLU A 33 -2.17 3.02 17.92
CA GLU A 33 -2.05 4.45 18.24
C GLU A 33 -3.38 5.05 18.75
N GLY A 34 -4.50 4.65 18.14
CA GLY A 34 -5.84 5.10 18.55
C GLY A 34 -6.43 4.35 19.74
N ALA A 35 -5.79 3.26 20.19
CA ALA A 35 -6.31 2.32 21.19
C ALA A 35 -7.74 1.83 20.89
N ALA A 36 -8.12 1.76 19.62
CA ALA A 36 -9.46 1.40 19.16
C ALA A 36 -9.39 0.79 17.75
N PRO A 37 -10.39 -0.02 17.34
CA PRO A 37 -10.51 -0.47 15.95
C PRO A 37 -10.65 0.72 15.01
N LEU A 38 -10.03 0.65 13.83
CA LEU A 38 -10.15 1.71 12.82
C LEU A 38 -11.56 1.77 12.26
N THR A 39 -12.03 2.99 12.06
CA THR A 39 -13.18 3.27 11.20
C THR A 39 -12.80 3.13 9.73
N ASP A 40 -13.77 2.90 8.83
CA ASP A 40 -13.53 2.87 7.38
C ASP A 40 -12.85 4.15 6.86
N ALA A 41 -13.20 5.31 7.43
CA ALA A 41 -12.58 6.58 7.11
C ALA A 41 -11.08 6.59 7.44
N GLU A 42 -10.70 6.09 8.61
CA GLU A 42 -9.30 6.01 9.00
C GLU A 42 -8.51 4.98 8.19
N VAL A 43 -9.15 3.87 7.78
CA VAL A 43 -8.55 2.91 6.84
C VAL A 43 -8.25 3.61 5.51
N VAL A 44 -9.21 4.36 4.96
CA VAL A 44 -9.03 5.14 3.73
C VAL A 44 -7.90 6.15 3.88
N ASP A 45 -7.80 6.85 5.01
CA ASP A 45 -6.73 7.81 5.25
C ASP A 45 -5.34 7.15 5.31
N VAL A 46 -5.23 5.97 5.95
CA VAL A 46 -3.98 5.20 5.94
C VAL A 46 -3.62 4.77 4.52
N LEU A 47 -4.58 4.28 3.74
CA LEU A 47 -4.36 3.88 2.35
C LEU A 47 -3.92 5.06 1.48
N ARG A 48 -4.57 6.23 1.59
CA ARG A 48 -4.17 7.46 0.91
C ARG A 48 -2.74 7.87 1.27
N LYS A 49 -2.36 7.79 2.54
CA LYS A 49 -0.99 8.06 2.99
C LYS A 49 0.01 7.09 2.35
N GLN A 50 -0.31 5.80 2.29
CA GLN A 50 0.53 4.78 1.66
C GLN A 50 0.68 4.97 0.15
N ILE A 51 -0.38 5.40 -0.55
CA ILE A 51 -0.33 5.76 -1.97
C ILE A 51 0.55 6.99 -2.18
N LYS A 52 0.38 8.03 -1.36
CA LYS A 52 1.21 9.23 -1.44
C LYS A 52 2.70 8.90 -1.26
N GLN A 53 3.05 8.09 -0.26
CA GLN A 53 4.43 7.66 -0.04
C GLN A 53 5.04 6.99 -1.26
N ARG A 54 4.28 6.11 -1.94
CA ARG A 54 4.73 5.43 -3.17
C ARG A 54 4.91 6.41 -4.32
N ARG A 55 3.98 7.35 -4.48
CA ARG A 55 4.08 8.41 -5.50
C ARG A 55 5.34 9.25 -5.28
N ASP A 56 5.58 9.68 -4.04
CA ASP A 56 6.77 10.44 -3.66
C ASP A 56 8.06 9.62 -3.92
N SER A 57 8.03 8.29 -3.70
CA SER A 57 9.15 7.38 -4.03
C SER A 57 9.36 7.22 -5.53
N VAL A 58 8.30 7.10 -6.33
CA VAL A 58 8.38 7.05 -7.81
C VAL A 58 9.12 8.29 -8.31
N GLU A 59 8.67 9.48 -7.88
CA GLU A 59 9.28 10.75 -8.30
C GLU A 59 10.77 10.83 -7.91
N GLN A 60 11.12 10.40 -6.69
CA GLN A 60 12.51 10.36 -6.22
C GLN A 60 13.37 9.37 -7.00
N TYR A 61 12.88 8.16 -7.26
CA TYR A 61 13.63 7.15 -7.99
C TYR A 61 13.82 7.51 -9.46
N THR A 62 12.79 8.06 -10.11
CA THR A 62 12.90 8.60 -11.48
C THR A 62 13.91 9.75 -11.53
N ALA A 63 13.87 10.69 -10.59
CA ALA A 63 14.84 11.78 -10.52
C ALA A 63 16.28 11.29 -10.30
N ALA A 64 16.46 10.14 -9.64
CA ALA A 64 17.75 9.50 -9.41
C ALA A 64 18.20 8.55 -10.55
N GLY A 65 17.44 8.44 -11.64
CA GLY A 65 17.75 7.51 -12.75
C GLY A 65 17.61 6.03 -12.38
N ARG A 66 16.81 5.72 -11.35
CA ARG A 66 16.54 4.37 -10.85
C ARG A 66 15.18 3.86 -11.33
N ASP A 67 15.03 3.78 -12.65
CA ASP A 67 13.77 3.37 -13.29
C ASP A 67 13.30 1.97 -12.87
N ASP A 68 14.24 1.09 -12.48
CA ASP A 68 13.94 -0.23 -11.92
C ASP A 68 13.14 -0.15 -10.61
N LEU A 69 13.47 0.81 -9.74
CA LEU A 69 12.79 1.03 -8.47
C LEU A 69 11.52 1.86 -8.68
N ALA A 70 11.56 2.88 -9.54
CA ALA A 70 10.38 3.66 -9.89
C ALA A 70 9.26 2.78 -10.46
N GLY A 71 9.58 1.85 -11.36
CA GLY A 71 8.59 0.92 -11.92
C GLY A 71 7.96 0.00 -10.88
N ARG A 72 8.73 -0.44 -9.86
CA ARG A 72 8.19 -1.24 -8.75
C ARG A 72 7.22 -0.43 -7.89
N GLU A 73 7.62 0.76 -7.47
CA GLU A 73 6.77 1.66 -6.68
C GLU A 73 5.49 2.04 -7.43
N GLN A 74 5.59 2.25 -8.75
CA GLN A 74 4.44 2.55 -9.60
C GLN A 74 3.45 1.37 -9.65
N ALA A 75 3.95 0.15 -9.86
CA ALA A 75 3.10 -1.04 -9.86
C ALA A 75 2.42 -1.27 -8.49
N GLU A 76 3.14 -1.03 -7.40
CA GLU A 76 2.56 -1.08 -6.06
C GLU A 76 1.49 -0.01 -5.82
N LEU A 77 1.73 1.21 -6.32
CA LEU A 77 0.79 2.31 -6.24
C LEU A 77 -0.53 1.96 -6.95
N GLU A 78 -0.45 1.47 -8.18
CA GLU A 78 -1.62 1.07 -8.96
C GLU A 78 -2.41 -0.06 -8.28
N ALA A 79 -1.70 -1.07 -7.77
CA ALA A 79 -2.31 -2.16 -7.02
C ALA A 79 -3.01 -1.68 -5.74
N LEU A 80 -2.46 -0.66 -5.05
CA LEU A 80 -3.03 -0.11 -3.84
C LEU A 80 -4.22 0.82 -4.11
N ALA A 81 -4.16 1.59 -5.20
CA ALA A 81 -5.23 2.49 -5.63
C ALA A 81 -6.56 1.74 -5.89
N ALA A 82 -6.48 0.47 -6.32
CA ALA A 82 -7.65 -0.40 -6.50
C ALA A 82 -8.44 -0.70 -5.20
N TYR A 83 -7.87 -0.41 -4.02
CA TYR A 83 -8.55 -0.56 -2.73
C TYR A 83 -9.21 0.73 -2.23
N LEU A 84 -9.00 1.86 -2.91
CA LEU A 84 -9.74 3.07 -2.64
C LEU A 84 -11.00 3.14 -3.50
N PRO A 85 -12.09 3.76 -3.00
CA PRO A 85 -13.18 4.13 -3.88
C PRO A 85 -12.64 5.05 -4.99
N PRO A 86 -13.15 4.96 -6.22
CA PRO A 86 -12.81 5.93 -7.26
C PRO A 86 -13.06 7.34 -6.71
N GLU A 87 -12.06 8.21 -6.83
CA GLU A 87 -12.20 9.61 -6.41
C GLU A 87 -13.46 10.19 -7.08
N ALA A 88 -14.41 10.64 -6.25
CA ALA A 88 -15.65 11.30 -6.69
C ALA A 88 -15.41 12.79 -6.91
#